data_AF-A0A3N4UND2-F1
#
_entry.id   AF-A0A3N4UND2-F1
#
_cell.length_a   1.000
_cell.length_b   1.000
_cell.length_c   1.000
_cell.angle_alpha   90.00
_cell.angle_beta   90.00
_cell.angle_gamma   90.00
#
_symmetry.space_group_name_H-M   'P 1'
#
loop_
_entity.id
_entity.type
_entity.pdbx_description
1 polymer ?
#
loop_
_entity_poly.entity_id
_entity_poly.type
_entity_poly.pdbx_seq_one_letter_code
_entity_poly.pdbx_strand_id
1 'polypeptide(L)'
;MPKVIKTPLPKSSQLWTMVHAGDFMDGYAVRCDLAASEAANIGLSMPVWADALLKVRNAIVKPFGLKTGMEDTSEGAIFPITHETEDEIILGTDDQHLNFRIAMKREGAMIHMATWVHRNNIFGRAYLAAVMPFHIMIVRDAMRRIARHNSDGPIASTAKAQ
;
A
#
# COMPACT_ATOMS: atom_id res chain seq x y z
N MET A 1 -19.65 5.54 6.83
CA MET A 1 -18.34 5.48 6.14
C MET A 1 -17.54 4.33 6.72
N PRO A 2 -16.87 3.49 5.92
CA PRO A 2 -16.03 2.43 6.45
C PRO A 2 -14.91 3.01 7.33
N LYS A 3 -14.70 2.42 8.51
CA LYS A 3 -13.73 2.87 9.50
C LYS A 3 -12.34 2.35 9.15
N VAL A 4 -11.47 3.23 8.65
CA VAL A 4 -10.03 2.95 8.49
C VAL A 4 -9.33 3.14 9.83
N ILE A 5 -8.68 2.09 10.31
CA ILE A 5 -7.98 2.06 11.60
C ILE A 5 -6.48 2.18 11.31
N LYS A 6 -5.78 3.09 11.97
CA LYS A 6 -4.31 3.09 11.94
C LYS A 6 -3.82 2.04 12.91
N THR A 7 -3.07 1.05 12.44
CA THR A 7 -2.60 -0.08 13.25
C THR A 7 -1.28 -0.59 12.68
N PRO A 8 -0.35 -1.09 13.50
CA PRO A 8 0.80 -1.83 12.99
C PRO A 8 0.36 -3.03 12.14
N LEU A 9 1.22 -3.43 11.21
CA LEU A 9 1.08 -4.66 10.45
C LEU A 9 1.19 -5.88 11.39
N PRO A 10 0.42 -6.97 11.15
CA PRO A 10 0.55 -8.18 11.94
C PRO A 10 1.99 -8.71 11.94
N LYS A 11 2.46 -9.19 13.10
CA LYS A 11 3.85 -9.65 13.26
C LYS A 11 4.19 -10.92 12.47
N SER A 12 3.17 -11.64 12.01
CA SER A 12 3.28 -12.77 11.09
C SER A 12 3.57 -12.37 9.64
N SER A 13 3.63 -11.07 9.32
CA SER A 13 3.98 -10.60 7.98
C SER A 13 5.45 -10.85 7.65
N GLN A 14 5.71 -11.32 6.43
CA GLN A 14 7.07 -11.49 5.90
C GLN A 14 7.83 -10.15 5.81
N LEU A 15 7.12 -9.02 5.69
CA LEU A 15 7.72 -7.69 5.59
C LEU A 15 8.62 -7.36 6.79
N TRP A 16 8.32 -7.88 7.98
CA TRP A 16 9.12 -7.63 9.19
C TRP A 16 10.57 -8.13 9.09
N THR A 17 10.85 -9.08 8.21
CA THR A 17 12.22 -9.57 7.96
C THR A 17 13.13 -8.51 7.32
N MET A 18 12.55 -7.50 6.69
CA MET A 18 13.26 -6.41 5.99
C MET A 18 13.34 -5.12 6.83
N VAL A 19 12.61 -5.04 7.95
CA VAL A 19 12.48 -3.80 8.72
C VAL A 19 13.70 -3.59 9.62
N HIS A 20 14.37 -2.46 9.43
CA HIS A 20 15.51 -2.05 10.25
C HIS A 20 15.18 -0.85 11.15
N ALA A 21 16.01 -0.66 12.17
CA ALA A 21 15.89 0.50 13.06
C ALA A 21 16.07 1.80 12.27
N GLY A 22 15.12 2.71 12.41
CA GLY A 22 15.10 3.98 11.71
C GLY A 22 14.28 3.97 10.43
N ASP A 23 13.85 2.82 9.91
CA ASP A 23 12.98 2.78 8.73
C ASP A 23 11.64 3.47 8.99
N PHE A 24 11.05 3.99 7.92
CA PHE A 24 9.67 4.45 7.98
C PHE A 24 8.75 3.26 7.76
N MET A 25 7.74 3.14 8.62
CA MET A 25 6.66 2.19 8.43
C MET A 25 5.36 2.82 8.91
N ASP A 26 4.32 2.72 8.08
CA ASP A 26 2.96 2.94 8.52
C ASP A 26 2.07 1.74 8.22
N GLY A 27 0.92 1.71 8.88
CA GLY A 27 0.00 0.60 8.79
C GLY A 27 -1.42 1.04 9.05
N TYR A 28 -2.34 0.44 8.29
CA TYR A 28 -3.76 0.68 8.38
C TYR A 28 -4.50 -0.64 8.22
N ALA A 29 -5.68 -0.74 8.78
CA ALA A 29 -6.54 -1.89 8.63
C ALA A 29 -7.99 -1.47 8.41
N VAL A 30 -8.69 -2.31 7.67
CA VAL A 30 -10.14 -2.24 7.47
C VAL A 30 -10.72 -3.64 7.57
N ARG A 31 -11.97 -3.72 8.03
CA ARG A 31 -12.73 -4.96 7.93
C ARG A 31 -12.96 -5.25 6.46
N CYS A 32 -12.57 -6.43 6.00
CA CYS A 32 -12.67 -6.88 4.62
C CYS A 32 -12.48 -8.40 4.57
N ASP A 33 -13.40 -9.11 3.93
CA ASP A 33 -13.34 -10.57 3.79
C ASP A 33 -12.68 -11.04 2.48
N LEU A 34 -12.22 -10.09 1.65
CA LEU A 34 -11.51 -10.36 0.39
C LEU A 34 -10.15 -11.02 0.63
N ALA A 35 -9.64 -11.69 -0.41
CA ALA A 35 -8.26 -12.17 -0.43
C ALA A 35 -7.25 -11.00 -0.46
N ALA A 36 -6.01 -11.25 -0.03
CA ALA A 36 -4.97 -10.21 0.00
C ALA A 36 -4.66 -9.65 -1.40
N SER A 37 -4.63 -10.50 -2.43
CA SER A 37 -4.40 -10.13 -3.82
C SER A 37 -5.55 -9.29 -4.40
N GLU A 38 -6.81 -9.64 -4.12
CA GLU A 38 -7.98 -8.86 -4.51
C GLU A 38 -7.98 -7.47 -3.85
N ALA A 39 -7.70 -7.43 -2.54
CA ALA A 39 -7.58 -6.17 -1.82
C ALA A 39 -6.42 -5.31 -2.38
N ALA A 40 -5.30 -5.93 -2.76
CA ALA A 40 -4.20 -5.24 -3.43
C ALA A 40 -4.63 -4.66 -4.78
N ASN A 41 -5.32 -5.43 -5.62
CA ASN A 41 -5.82 -4.96 -6.92
C ASN A 41 -6.77 -3.76 -6.75
N ILE A 42 -7.68 -3.80 -5.78
CA ILE A 42 -8.59 -2.67 -5.49
C ILE A 42 -7.82 -1.47 -4.93
N GLY A 43 -6.96 -1.70 -3.94
CA GLY A 43 -6.20 -0.66 -3.27
C GLY A 43 -5.22 0.07 -4.19
N LEU A 44 -4.63 -0.67 -5.13
CA LEU A 44 -3.62 -0.20 -6.06
C LEU A 44 -4.17 0.20 -7.42
N SER A 45 -5.45 -0.07 -7.71
CA SER A 45 -6.13 0.59 -8.82
C SER A 45 -5.98 2.10 -8.62
N MET A 46 -5.12 2.76 -9.40
CA MET A 46 -4.78 4.15 -9.14
C MET A 46 -5.96 5.03 -9.57
N PRO A 47 -6.50 5.87 -8.67
CA PRO A 47 -7.38 6.93 -9.10
C PRO A 47 -6.55 8.00 -9.82
N VAL A 48 -7.12 8.67 -10.84
CA VAL A 48 -6.45 9.64 -11.72
C VAL A 48 -5.67 10.73 -10.94
N TRP A 49 -6.09 11.06 -9.72
CA TRP A 49 -5.42 12.05 -8.87
C TRP A 49 -4.07 11.57 -8.31
N ALA A 50 -3.86 10.27 -8.09
CA ALA A 50 -2.60 9.72 -7.63
C ALA A 50 -1.52 9.83 -8.71
N ASP A 51 -1.91 9.67 -9.97
CA ASP A 51 -1.05 9.87 -11.14
C ASP A 51 -0.63 11.35 -11.29
N ALA A 52 -1.56 12.28 -11.04
CA ALA A 52 -1.27 13.71 -10.97
C ALA A 52 -0.28 14.05 -9.84
N LEU A 53 -0.39 13.40 -8.67
CA LEU A 53 0.55 13.58 -7.55
C LEU A 53 1.94 13.03 -7.85
N LEU A 54 2.03 11.90 -8.55
CA LEU A 54 3.31 11.37 -9.04
C LEU A 54 3.98 12.35 -10.02
N LYS A 55 3.21 13.03 -10.87
CA LYS A 55 3.70 14.09 -11.76
C LYS A 55 4.19 15.32 -10.99
N VAL A 56 3.44 15.76 -9.97
CA VAL A 56 3.86 16.87 -9.09
C VAL A 56 5.16 16.51 -8.35
N ARG A 57 5.24 15.30 -7.80
CA ARG A 57 6.48 14.75 -7.22
C ARG A 57 7.62 14.80 -8.23
N ASN A 58 7.41 14.29 -9.45
CA ASN A 58 8.42 14.27 -10.50
C ASN A 58 8.92 15.70 -10.81
N ALA A 59 8.03 16.69 -10.84
CA ALA A 59 8.40 18.08 -11.05
C ALA A 59 9.26 18.66 -9.90
N ILE A 60 8.95 18.31 -8.65
CA ILE A 60 9.70 18.75 -7.46
C ILE A 60 11.10 18.10 -7.41
N VAL A 61 11.24 16.85 -7.86
CA VAL A 61 12.52 16.14 -7.85
C VAL A 61 13.38 16.36 -9.10
N LYS A 62 12.77 16.86 -10.20
CA LYS A 62 13.45 17.22 -11.46
C LYS A 62 14.68 18.14 -11.29
N PRO A 63 14.66 19.21 -10.48
CA PRO A 63 15.84 20.05 -10.27
C PRO A 63 16.98 19.36 -9.49
N PHE A 64 16.74 18.18 -8.90
CA PHE A 64 17.75 17.42 -8.17
C PHE A 64 18.46 16.33 -9.02
N GLY A 65 18.24 16.31 -10.34
CA GLY A 65 19.03 15.49 -11.27
C GLY A 65 18.70 13.99 -11.28
N LEU A 66 17.53 13.59 -10.77
CA LEU A 66 17.10 12.19 -10.75
C LEU A 66 16.65 11.76 -12.15
N LYS A 67 17.31 10.74 -12.71
CA LYS A 67 16.80 9.98 -13.86
C LYS A 67 15.54 9.26 -13.40
N THR A 68 14.36 9.82 -13.67
CA THR A 68 13.08 9.18 -13.40
C THR A 68 12.84 8.12 -14.47
N GLY A 69 13.32 6.90 -14.22
CA GLY A 69 12.97 5.72 -15.01
C GLY A 69 11.52 5.33 -14.73
N MET A 70 10.58 5.98 -15.39
CA MET A 70 9.26 5.41 -15.65
C MET A 70 9.24 5.13 -17.15
N GLU A 71 9.93 4.07 -17.57
CA GLU A 71 9.55 3.43 -18.82
C GLU A 71 8.21 2.75 -18.57
N ASP A 72 7.28 2.99 -19.49
CA ASP A 72 5.90 2.51 -19.52
C ASP A 72 5.71 1.10 -18.93
N THR A 73 5.16 0.99 -17.73
CA THR A 73 4.50 -0.25 -17.29
C THR A 73 3.03 -0.16 -17.66
N SER A 74 2.77 -0.44 -18.93
CA SER A 74 1.45 -0.52 -19.56
C SER A 74 0.69 -1.82 -19.23
N GLU A 75 0.77 -2.32 -18.00
CA GLU A 75 0.04 -3.54 -17.57
C GLU A 75 -0.40 -3.48 -16.11
N GLY A 76 -1.17 -2.46 -15.71
CA GLY A 76 -2.07 -2.49 -14.54
C GLY A 76 -1.47 -2.63 -13.12
N ALA A 77 -0.25 -3.14 -12.97
CA ALA A 77 0.48 -3.29 -11.72
C ALA A 77 1.66 -2.31 -11.72
N ILE A 78 1.57 -1.30 -10.88
CA ILE A 78 2.53 -0.17 -10.85
C ILE A 78 3.88 -0.61 -10.24
N PHE A 79 3.94 -1.77 -9.57
CA PHE A 79 5.13 -2.26 -8.88
C PHE A 79 5.24 -3.79 -8.96
N PRO A 80 6.45 -4.36 -9.01
CA PRO A 80 6.64 -5.79 -9.07
C PRO A 80 6.26 -6.48 -7.75
N ILE A 81 5.69 -7.69 -7.86
CA ILE A 81 5.41 -8.57 -6.72
C ILE A 81 6.74 -9.16 -6.25
N THR A 82 7.04 -9.00 -4.96
CA THR A 82 8.24 -9.55 -4.30
C THR A 82 7.93 -10.76 -3.44
N HIS A 83 6.68 -10.89 -2.99
CA HIS A 83 6.20 -12.01 -2.19
C HIS A 83 4.69 -12.14 -2.36
N GLU A 84 4.19 -13.36 -2.51
CA GLU A 84 2.77 -13.65 -2.61
C GLU A 84 2.44 -15.00 -1.97
N THR A 85 1.40 -14.99 -1.16
CA THR A 85 0.76 -16.13 -0.50
C THR A 85 -0.75 -15.86 -0.48
N GLU A 86 -1.55 -16.85 -0.06
CA GLU A 86 -3.02 -16.70 0.02
C GLU A 86 -3.45 -15.50 0.90
N ASP A 87 -2.76 -15.30 2.02
CA ASP A 87 -3.09 -14.27 3.01
C ASP A 87 -2.17 -13.04 2.96
N GLU A 88 -1.17 -13.00 2.08
CA GLU A 88 -0.23 -11.89 2.04
C GLU A 88 0.38 -11.67 0.66
N ILE A 89 0.40 -10.40 0.23
CA ILE A 89 1.11 -9.95 -0.96
C ILE A 89 1.97 -8.74 -0.61
N ILE A 90 3.23 -8.75 -1.08
CA ILE A 90 4.18 -7.65 -0.91
C ILE A 90 4.67 -7.22 -2.27
N LEU A 91 4.48 -5.94 -2.56
CA LEU A 91 4.86 -5.29 -3.81
C LEU A 91 5.86 -4.18 -3.53
N GLY A 92 6.77 -3.90 -4.45
CA GLY A 92 7.59 -2.70 -4.38
C GLY A 92 8.93 -2.82 -5.10
N THR A 93 9.71 -1.75 -5.04
CA THR A 93 10.97 -1.62 -5.79
C THR A 93 12.08 -1.06 -4.91
N ASP A 94 13.32 -1.30 -5.33
CA ASP A 94 14.53 -0.73 -4.75
C ASP A 94 15.08 0.35 -5.68
N ASP A 95 15.27 1.56 -5.16
CA ASP A 95 15.80 2.70 -5.91
C ASP A 95 17.03 3.29 -5.22
N GLN A 96 17.80 4.11 -5.94
CA GLN A 96 19.03 4.72 -5.41
C GLN A 96 18.81 5.58 -4.14
N HIS A 97 17.64 6.16 -3.96
CA HIS A 97 17.34 7.08 -2.85
C HIS A 97 16.54 6.42 -1.72
N LEU A 98 15.71 5.43 -2.03
CA LEU A 98 14.96 4.65 -1.06
C LEU A 98 14.58 3.29 -1.63
N ASN A 99 14.36 2.33 -0.74
CA ASN A 99 13.68 1.08 -1.05
C ASN A 99 12.27 1.18 -0.47
N PHE A 100 11.28 0.71 -1.19
CA PHE A 100 9.90 0.79 -0.74
C PHE A 100 9.17 -0.54 -0.94
N ARG A 101 8.28 -0.88 -0.01
CA ARG A 101 7.37 -2.01 -0.12
C ARG A 101 5.98 -1.62 0.39
N ILE A 102 4.95 -2.15 -0.26
CA ILE A 102 3.58 -2.18 0.23
C ILE A 102 3.24 -3.64 0.51
N ALA A 103 2.84 -3.93 1.75
CA ALA A 103 2.30 -5.23 2.12
C ALA A 103 0.80 -5.12 2.31
N MET A 104 0.07 -6.11 1.80
CA MET A 104 -1.33 -6.36 2.09
C MET A 104 -1.42 -7.72 2.75
N LYS A 105 -1.93 -7.78 3.97
CA LYS A 105 -2.06 -9.00 4.74
C LYS A 105 -3.48 -9.18 5.26
N ARG A 106 -4.05 -10.35 5.03
CA ARG A 106 -5.31 -10.78 5.58
C ARG A 106 -5.09 -11.44 6.94
N GLU A 107 -5.92 -11.07 7.90
CA GLU A 107 -5.98 -11.72 9.21
C GLU A 107 -7.44 -11.78 9.66
N GLY A 108 -8.05 -12.96 9.49
CA GLY A 108 -9.48 -13.14 9.70
C GLY A 108 -10.33 -12.26 8.76
N ALA A 109 -11.22 -11.46 9.33
CA ALA A 109 -12.10 -10.53 8.61
C ALA A 109 -11.47 -9.13 8.42
N MET A 110 -10.13 -9.02 8.51
CA MET A 110 -9.40 -7.76 8.40
C MET A 110 -8.36 -7.85 7.30
N ILE A 111 -8.27 -6.78 6.51
CA ILE A 111 -7.14 -6.53 5.63
C ILE A 111 -6.29 -5.43 6.26
N HIS A 112 -5.01 -5.73 6.42
CA HIS A 112 -3.97 -4.84 6.87
C HIS A 112 -3.12 -4.41 5.68
N MET A 113 -2.97 -3.11 5.48
CA MET A 113 -2.00 -2.54 4.57
C MET A 113 -0.86 -1.96 5.39
N ALA A 114 0.37 -2.16 4.95
CA ALA A 114 1.52 -1.42 5.46
C ALA A 114 2.37 -0.89 4.31
N THR A 115 2.98 0.27 4.52
CA THR A 115 4.03 0.77 3.64
C THR A 115 5.31 0.88 4.44
N TRP A 116 6.35 0.23 3.94
CA TRP A 116 7.70 0.29 4.48
C TRP A 116 8.59 1.05 3.52
N VAL A 117 9.45 1.91 4.07
CA VAL A 117 10.45 2.67 3.31
C VAL A 117 11.77 2.66 4.07
N HIS A 118 12.78 2.08 3.45
CA HIS A 118 14.18 2.22 3.84
C HIS A 118 14.83 3.33 3.03
N ARG A 119 15.60 4.21 3.67
CA ARG A 119 16.23 5.36 2.98
C ARG A 119 17.72 5.09 2.86
N ASN A 120 18.21 5.11 1.63
CA ASN A 120 19.61 4.80 1.35
C ASN A 120 20.53 6.01 1.60
N ASN A 121 19.98 7.24 1.58
CA ASN A 121 20.75 8.47 1.75
C ASN A 121 19.89 9.64 2.26
N ILE A 122 20.54 10.80 2.48
CA ILE A 122 19.89 12.04 2.96
C ILE A 122 18.81 12.53 1.97
N PHE A 123 19.01 12.33 0.67
CA PHE A 123 18.00 12.66 -0.34
C PHE A 123 16.73 11.81 -0.17
N GLY A 124 16.87 10.52 0.15
CA GLY A 124 15.76 9.65 0.51
C GLY A 124 14.95 10.19 1.69
N ARG A 125 15.60 10.83 2.67
CA ARG A 125 14.91 11.47 3.80
C ARG A 125 14.13 12.72 3.38
N ALA A 126 14.73 13.59 2.57
CA ALA A 126 14.06 14.78 2.06
C ALA A 126 12.87 14.42 1.14
N TYR A 127 13.08 13.45 0.25
CA TYR A 127 12.05 12.91 -0.63
C TYR A 127 10.89 12.33 0.17
N LEU A 128 11.18 11.45 1.14
CA LEU A 128 10.14 10.85 1.97
C LEU A 128 9.30 11.93 2.64
N ALA A 129 9.94 12.92 3.28
CA ALA A 129 9.25 14.03 3.94
C ALA A 129 8.33 14.81 2.99
N ALA A 130 8.73 15.03 1.74
CA ALA A 130 7.92 15.72 0.73
C ALA A 130 6.70 14.89 0.29
N VAL A 131 6.84 13.57 0.15
CA VAL A 131 5.74 12.69 -0.32
C VAL A 131 4.82 12.22 0.80
N MET A 132 5.27 12.21 2.06
CA MET A 132 4.52 11.75 3.24
C MET A 132 3.07 12.29 3.36
N PRO A 133 2.78 13.60 3.21
CA PRO A 133 1.41 14.08 3.34
C PRO A 133 0.49 13.47 2.27
N PHE A 134 1.00 13.27 1.05
CA PHE A 134 0.28 12.67 -0.05
C PHE A 134 0.10 11.16 0.14
N HIS A 135 1.15 10.48 0.60
CA HIS A 135 1.12 9.06 0.94
C HIS A 135 -0.03 8.74 1.91
N ILE A 136 -0.17 9.52 2.99
CA ILE A 136 -1.23 9.30 3.98
C ILE A 136 -2.62 9.45 3.34
N MET A 137 -2.80 10.39 2.42
CA MET A 137 -4.07 10.57 1.72
C MET A 137 -4.37 9.38 0.78
N ILE A 138 -3.39 8.93 0.01
CA ILE A 138 -3.49 7.79 -0.93
C ILE A 138 -3.83 6.51 -0.18
N VAL A 139 -3.08 6.18 0.86
CA VAL A 139 -3.32 4.96 1.64
C VAL A 139 -4.70 4.96 2.28
N ARG A 140 -5.13 6.09 2.86
CA ARG A 140 -6.47 6.17 3.47
C ARG A 140 -7.57 6.03 2.43
N ASP A 141 -7.40 6.56 1.23
CA ASP A 141 -8.35 6.38 0.13
C ASP A 141 -8.38 4.94 -0.37
N ALA A 142 -7.22 4.33 -0.62
CA ALA A 142 -7.09 2.92 -0.98
C ALA A 142 -7.81 2.01 0.03
N MET A 143 -7.56 2.21 1.33
CA MET A 143 -8.22 1.42 2.39
C MET A 143 -9.73 1.65 2.43
N ARG A 144 -10.21 2.87 2.17
CA ARG A 144 -11.67 3.12 2.06
C ARG A 144 -12.28 2.41 0.87
N ARG A 145 -11.58 2.32 -0.26
CA ARG A 145 -12.06 1.65 -1.48
C ARG A 145 -12.15 0.14 -1.26
N ILE A 146 -11.14 -0.46 -0.63
CA ILE A 146 -11.17 -1.87 -0.21
C ILE A 146 -12.34 -2.12 0.71
N ALA A 147 -12.52 -1.28 1.74
CA ALA A 147 -13.59 -1.46 2.70
C ALA A 147 -15.01 -1.29 2.10
N ARG A 148 -15.15 -0.57 0.98
CA ARG A 148 -16.42 -0.47 0.23
C ARG A 148 -16.72 -1.72 -0.59
N HIS A 149 -15.70 -2.51 -0.93
CA HIS A 149 -15.83 -3.78 -1.64
C HIS A 149 -15.89 -4.98 -0.68
N ASN A 150 -16.19 -4.74 0.61
CA ASN A 150 -16.70 -5.80 1.48
C ASN A 150 -17.88 -6.44 0.75
N SER A 151 -17.74 -7.72 0.41
CA SER A 151 -18.61 -8.49 -0.47
C SER A 151 -20.03 -7.95 -0.53
N ASP A 152 -20.47 -7.47 -1.71
CA ASP A 152 -21.88 -7.47 -2.13
C ASP A 152 -22.38 -8.93 -2.34
N GLY A 153 -21.94 -9.85 -1.49
CA GLY A 153 -22.44 -11.20 -1.37
C GLY A 153 -23.44 -11.22 -0.21
N PRO A 154 -24.60 -11.89 -0.36
CA PRO A 154 -25.68 -11.80 0.60
C PRO A 154 -25.18 -12.18 1.99
N ILE A 155 -25.45 -11.32 2.97
CA ILE A 155 -25.36 -11.66 4.38
C ILE A 155 -26.17 -12.94 4.52
N ALA A 156 -25.50 -14.07 4.72
CA ALA A 156 -26.16 -15.33 4.99
C ALA A 156 -27.01 -15.12 6.24
N SER A 157 -28.31 -14.90 6.02
CA SER A 157 -29.35 -14.88 7.03
C SER A 157 -29.42 -16.29 7.63
N THR A 158 -28.51 -16.57 8.56
CA THR A 158 -28.67 -17.64 9.52
C THR A 158 -29.57 -17.11 10.63
N ALA A 159 -30.87 -17.10 10.35
CA ALA A 159 -31.92 -17.06 11.36
C ALA A 159 -32.73 -18.36 11.23
N LYS A 160 -32.21 -19.37 11.93
CA LYS A 160 -32.84 -20.55 12.52
C LYS A 160 -34.23 -20.96 12.02
N ALA A 161 -34.27 -22.16 11.45
CA ALA A 161 -35.38 -23.09 11.68
C ALA A 161 -35.37 -23.52 13.15
N GLN A 162 -36.48 -23.26 13.85
CA GLN A 162 -37.20 -24.12 14.81
C GLN A 162 -38.20 -23.28 15.58
#